data_AF-A0A7D6FEQ3-F1
#
_entry.id   AF-A0A7D6FEQ3-F1
#
_cell.length_a   1.000
_cell.length_b   1.000
_cell.length_c   1.000
_cell.angle_alpha   90.00
_cell.angle_beta   90.00
_cell.angle_gamma   90.00
#
_symmetry.space_group_name_H-M   'P 1'
#
loop_
_entity.id
_entity.type
_entity.pdbx_description
1 polymer ?
#
loop_
_entity_poly.entity_id
_entity_poly.type
_entity_poly.pdbx_seq_one_letter_code
_entity_poly.pdbx_strand_id
1 'polypeptide(L)'
;MMKNETLNALILRHGDRMLRQSGWPDAIDMAPVAPGTVPGWLAACGSLSGTQILTLTEQLCQPLTYGRAALLLASARRLAGTPARLHLFPVQAYPHPERLADCQVIRLPYAQ
;
A
#
# COMPACT_ATOMS: atom_id res chain seq x y z
N MET A 1 30.86 4.13 9.89
CA MET A 1 30.86 2.95 9.00
C MET A 1 29.82 3.18 7.90
N MET A 2 30.22 3.75 6.76
CA MET A 2 29.36 4.11 5.60
C MET A 2 29.07 2.92 4.68
N LYS A 3 28.66 1.77 5.23
CA LYS A 3 28.30 0.61 4.41
C LYS A 3 26.78 0.58 4.33
N ASN A 4 26.24 0.77 3.14
CA ASN A 4 24.83 0.59 2.71
C ASN A 4 23.90 1.82 2.60
N GLU A 5 24.28 3.03 3.01
CA GLU A 5 23.39 4.21 2.87
C GLU A 5 23.09 4.58 1.41
N THR A 6 24.13 4.65 0.56
CA THR A 6 23.97 4.97 -0.86
C THR A 6 23.12 3.93 -1.60
N LEU A 7 23.35 2.64 -1.34
CA LEU A 7 22.59 1.57 -1.97
C LEU A 7 21.14 1.55 -1.50
N ASN A 8 20.89 1.72 -0.20
CA ASN A 8 19.53 1.81 0.35
C ASN A 8 18.77 3.02 -0.23
N ALA A 9 19.42 4.17 -0.39
CA ALA A 9 18.81 5.35 -1.02
C ALA A 9 18.45 5.11 -2.49
N LEU A 10 19.32 4.42 -3.25
CA LEU A 10 19.03 4.04 -4.64
C LEU A 10 17.87 3.05 -4.73
N ILE A 11 17.83 2.04 -3.87
CA ILE A 11 16.76 1.05 -3.81
C ILE A 11 15.43 1.73 -3.45
N LEU A 12 15.43 2.61 -2.43
CA LEU A 12 14.25 3.37 -2.03
C LEU A 12 13.69 4.20 -3.20
N ARG A 13 14.54 5.00 -3.83
CA ARG A 13 14.16 5.82 -5.00
C ARG A 13 13.64 4.98 -6.15
N HIS A 14 14.22 3.80 -6.38
CA HIS A 14 13.74 2.87 -7.40
C HIS A 14 12.35 2.35 -7.05
N GLY A 15 12.12 1.95 -5.79
CA GLY A 15 10.81 1.55 -5.29
C GLY A 15 9.75 2.63 -5.47
N ASP A 16 10.04 3.87 -5.08
CA ASP A 16 9.11 5.00 -5.25
C ASP A 16 8.75 5.21 -6.73
N ARG A 17 9.74 5.11 -7.61
CA ARG A 17 9.52 5.21 -9.06
C ARG A 17 8.62 4.09 -9.56
N MET A 18 8.85 2.85 -9.14
CA MET A 18 8.02 1.70 -9.53
C MET A 18 6.57 1.85 -9.06
N LEU A 19 6.38 2.35 -7.84
CA LEU A 19 5.07 2.59 -7.24
C LEU A 19 4.29 3.62 -8.06
N ARG A 20 4.90 4.76 -8.37
CA ARG A 20 4.33 5.80 -9.24
C ARG A 20 4.03 5.30 -10.65
N GLN A 21 4.94 4.54 -11.26
CA GLN A 21 4.75 3.95 -12.60
C GLN A 21 3.59 2.94 -12.64
N SER A 22 3.29 2.32 -11.51
CA SER A 22 2.19 1.37 -11.35
C SER A 22 0.85 2.05 -11.03
N GLY A 23 0.78 3.39 -11.08
CA GLY A 23 -0.44 4.18 -10.90
C GLY A 23 -0.84 4.42 -9.44
N TRP A 24 0.03 4.08 -8.49
CA TRP A 24 -0.23 4.39 -7.09
C TRP A 24 -0.22 5.90 -6.85
N PRO A 25 -1.09 6.42 -5.97
CA PRO A 25 -1.22 7.85 -5.75
C PRO A 25 -0.06 8.40 -4.91
N ASP A 26 0.18 9.71 -5.03
CA ASP A 26 1.24 10.44 -4.29
C ASP A 26 1.11 10.37 -2.76
N ALA A 27 -0.05 9.94 -2.24
CA ALA A 27 -0.25 9.73 -0.80
C ALA A 27 0.40 8.43 -0.27
N ILE A 28 0.96 7.62 -1.17
CA ILE A 28 1.67 6.38 -0.84
C ILE A 28 3.14 6.54 -1.24
N ASP A 29 4.02 6.30 -0.29
CA ASP A 29 5.46 6.34 -0.47
C ASP A 29 6.06 4.98 -0.10
N MET A 30 7.29 4.72 -0.55
CA MET A 30 8.05 3.59 -0.05
C MET A 30 8.79 3.98 1.24
N ALA A 31 8.84 3.04 2.19
CA ALA A 31 9.62 3.18 3.40
C ALA A 31 10.58 1.99 3.54
N PRO A 32 11.84 2.23 3.94
CA PRO A 32 12.76 1.14 4.27
C PRO A 32 12.30 0.40 5.53
N VAL A 33 12.43 -0.92 5.49
CA VAL A 33 12.03 -1.84 6.55
C VAL A 33 13.30 -2.36 7.22
N ALA A 34 13.53 -2.01 8.49
CA ALA A 34 14.71 -2.30 9.32
C ALA A 34 16.02 -2.33 8.51
N PRO A 35 16.46 -1.20 7.94
CA PRO A 35 17.60 -1.16 7.04
C PRO A 35 18.92 -1.62 7.68
N GLY A 36 19.02 -1.64 9.00
CA GLY A 36 20.16 -2.20 9.75
C GLY A 36 20.13 -3.72 9.93
N THR A 37 18.99 -4.38 9.69
CA THR A 37 18.78 -5.82 9.90
C THR A 37 18.45 -6.55 8.60
N VAL A 38 17.64 -5.95 7.73
CA VAL A 38 17.27 -6.48 6.41
C VAL A 38 17.44 -5.40 5.33
N PRO A 39 18.69 -5.09 4.93
CA PRO A 39 18.96 -4.06 3.92
C PRO A 39 18.22 -4.35 2.60
N GLY A 40 17.68 -3.30 1.99
CA GLY A 40 16.94 -3.40 0.72
C GLY A 40 15.47 -3.81 0.82
N TRP A 41 14.95 -4.14 2.01
CA TRP A 41 13.52 -4.37 2.19
C TRP A 41 12.77 -3.04 2.23
N LEU A 42 11.72 -2.93 1.42
CA LEU A 42 10.86 -1.76 1.32
C LEU A 42 9.39 -2.15 1.51
N ALA A 43 8.60 -1.23 2.03
CA ALA A 43 7.15 -1.37 2.11
C ALA A 43 6.46 -0.09 1.62
N ALA A 44 5.35 -0.25 0.89
CA ALA A 44 4.46 0.86 0.55
C ALA A 44 3.69 1.30 1.81
N CYS A 45 3.72 2.59 2.11
CA CYS A 45 3.20 3.17 3.34
C CYS A 45 2.38 4.42 3.03
N GLY A 46 1.32 4.66 3.80
CA GLY A 46 0.49 5.85 3.67
C GLY A 46 -1.00 5.56 3.81
N SER A 47 -1.84 6.41 3.24
CA SER A 47 -3.29 6.29 3.33
C SER A 47 -3.97 6.50 1.98
N LEU A 48 -4.93 5.64 1.66
CA LEU A 48 -5.78 5.74 0.50
C LEU A 48 -7.22 6.05 0.93
N SER A 49 -7.80 7.09 0.36
CA SER A 49 -9.25 7.32 0.39
C SER A 49 -9.99 6.29 -0.47
N GLY A 50 -11.29 6.12 -0.25
CA GLY A 50 -12.14 5.28 -1.10
C GLY A 50 -12.05 5.63 -2.60
N THR A 51 -11.97 6.93 -2.94
CA THR A 51 -11.81 7.37 -4.34
C THR A 51 -10.47 6.93 -4.93
N GLN A 52 -9.37 7.07 -4.18
CA GLN A 52 -8.05 6.63 -4.62
C GLN A 52 -7.97 5.10 -4.78
N ILE A 53 -8.65 4.35 -3.89
CA ILE A 53 -8.77 2.89 -4.01
C ILE A 53 -9.50 2.52 -5.29
N LEU A 54 -10.60 3.22 -5.62
CA LEU A 54 -11.34 2.99 -6.86
C LEU A 54 -10.47 3.24 -8.11
N THR A 55 -9.81 4.40 -8.19
CA THR A 55 -8.94 4.73 -9.34
C THR A 55 -7.84 3.70 -9.53
N LEU A 56 -7.16 3.31 -8.44
CA LEU A 56 -6.12 2.28 -8.50
C LEU A 56 -6.70 0.92 -8.93
N THR A 57 -7.87 0.55 -8.40
CA THR A 57 -8.55 -0.71 -8.76
C THR A 57 -8.94 -0.73 -10.23
N GLU A 58 -9.46 0.38 -10.77
CA GLU A 58 -9.82 0.51 -12.19
C GLU A 58 -8.60 0.29 -13.09
N GLN A 59 -7.47 0.93 -12.78
CA GLN A 59 -6.23 0.78 -13.55
C GLN A 59 -5.69 -0.66 -13.49
N LEU A 60 -5.62 -1.25 -12.29
CA LEU A 60 -5.10 -2.60 -12.11
C LEU A 60 -6.02 -3.68 -12.70
N CYS A 61 -7.34 -3.43 -12.74
CA CYS A 61 -8.30 -4.35 -13.32
C CYS A 61 -8.52 -4.16 -14.82
N GLN A 62 -8.12 -3.03 -15.41
CA GLN A 62 -8.26 -2.77 -16.84
C GLN A 62 -7.72 -3.88 -17.76
N PRO A 63 -6.54 -4.49 -17.51
CA PRO A 63 -6.05 -5.60 -18.33
C PRO A 63 -6.70 -6.95 -18.02
N LEU A 64 -7.51 -7.06 -16.97
CA LEU A 64 -8.06 -8.33 -16.49
C LEU A 64 -9.44 -8.59 -17.10
N THR A 65 -9.50 -9.50 -18.07
CA THR A 65 -10.76 -9.93 -18.72
C THR A 65 -11.42 -11.13 -18.04
N TYR A 66 -10.82 -11.65 -16.98
CA TYR A 66 -11.26 -12.86 -16.27
C TYR A 66 -11.18 -12.71 -14.75
N GLY A 67 -11.85 -13.61 -14.03
CA GLY A 67 -11.79 -13.68 -12.56
C GLY A 67 -12.73 -12.71 -11.84
N ARG A 68 -12.38 -12.37 -10.59
CA ARG A 68 -13.22 -11.56 -9.70
C ARG A 68 -13.03 -10.03 -9.88
N ALA A 69 -12.44 -9.59 -10.99
CA ALA A 69 -12.15 -8.17 -11.26
C ALA A 69 -13.43 -7.29 -11.19
N ALA A 70 -14.54 -7.75 -11.76
CA ALA A 70 -15.82 -7.04 -11.70
C ALA A 70 -16.35 -6.90 -10.26
N LEU A 71 -16.19 -7.93 -9.42
CA LEU A 71 -16.61 -7.89 -8.01
C LEU A 71 -15.73 -6.96 -7.18
N LEU A 72 -14.42 -6.96 -7.45
CA LEU A 72 -13.47 -6.05 -6.81
C LEU A 72 -13.80 -4.60 -7.17
N LEU A 73 -14.04 -4.33 -8.45
CA LEU A 73 -14.42 -3.00 -8.94
C LEU A 73 -15.76 -2.53 -8.35
N ALA A 74 -16.76 -3.40 -8.29
CA ALA A 74 -18.04 -3.08 -7.64
C ALA A 74 -17.87 -2.77 -6.14
N SER A 75 -16.94 -3.45 -5.46
CA SER A 75 -16.64 -3.20 -4.05
C SER A 75 -15.89 -1.89 -3.85
N ALA A 76 -14.91 -1.59 -4.70
CA ALA A 76 -14.18 -0.32 -4.68
C ALA A 76 -15.11 0.88 -4.95
N ARG A 77 -16.08 0.74 -5.87
CA ARG A 77 -17.11 1.76 -6.12
C ARG A 77 -17.98 2.04 -4.89
N ARG A 78 -18.39 0.99 -4.18
CA ARG A 78 -19.14 1.15 -2.91
C ARG A 78 -18.30 1.86 -1.86
N LEU A 79 -17.01 1.52 -1.76
CA LEU A 79 -16.09 2.15 -0.81
C LEU A 79 -15.85 3.64 -1.11
N ALA A 80 -15.78 4.02 -2.39
CA ALA A 80 -15.57 5.40 -2.82
C ALA A 80 -16.65 6.39 -2.36
N GLY A 81 -17.87 5.90 -2.07
CA GLY A 81 -18.96 6.72 -1.50
C GLY A 81 -18.89 6.90 0.01
N THR A 82 -17.84 6.44 0.68
CA THR A 82 -17.73 6.41 2.15
C THR A 82 -16.47 7.17 2.63
N PRO A 83 -16.44 7.63 3.89
CA PRO A 83 -15.23 8.23 4.49
C PRO A 83 -14.14 7.19 4.84
N ALA A 84 -14.30 5.92 4.45
CA ALA A 84 -13.35 4.87 4.77
C ALA A 84 -11.97 5.14 4.14
N ARG A 85 -10.92 4.78 4.89
CA ARG A 85 -9.53 4.90 4.46
C ARG A 85 -8.79 3.60 4.67
N LEU A 86 -8.00 3.20 3.66
CA LEU A 86 -7.05 2.10 3.78
C LEU A 86 -5.70 2.67 4.20
N HIS A 87 -5.18 2.22 5.33
CA HIS A 87 -3.87 2.62 5.80
C HIS A 87 -2.87 1.48 5.60
N LEU A 88 -1.73 1.81 5.00
CA LEU A 88 -0.61 0.90 4.77
C LEU A 88 0.52 1.30 5.70
N PHE A 89 0.98 0.34 6.52
CA PHE A 89 2.06 0.56 7.47
C PHE A 89 3.14 -0.51 7.32
N PRO A 90 4.42 -0.14 7.43
CA PRO A 90 5.48 -1.12 7.49
C PRO A 90 5.35 -1.82 8.84
N VAL A 91 5.07 -3.13 8.84
CA VAL A 91 4.93 -3.93 10.06
C VAL A 91 6.28 -4.02 10.76
N GLN A 92 6.62 -3.03 11.60
CA GLN A 92 7.85 -3.12 12.40
C GLN A 92 7.79 -2.57 13.82
N ALA A 93 6.87 -1.69 14.24
CA ALA A 93 7.02 -1.09 15.58
C ALA A 93 5.79 -0.40 16.25
N TYR A 94 4.53 -0.77 16.00
CA TYR A 94 3.40 -0.25 16.81
C TYR A 94 2.41 -1.37 17.23
N PRO A 95 1.72 -1.20 18.38
CA PRO A 95 1.14 -2.28 19.17
C PRO A 95 -0.11 -2.86 18.52
N HIS A 96 -0.54 -4.01 19.06
CA HIS A 96 -1.72 -4.75 18.64
C HIS A 96 -2.93 -3.86 18.32
N PRO A 97 -3.78 -4.29 17.36
CA PRO A 97 -4.86 -3.52 16.74
C PRO A 97 -5.94 -2.96 17.67
N GLU A 98 -5.87 -3.21 18.97
CA GLU A 98 -6.76 -2.67 20.00
C GLU A 98 -6.58 -1.15 20.24
N ARG A 99 -5.52 -0.53 19.67
CA ARG A 99 -5.31 0.93 19.68
C ARG A 99 -5.83 1.68 18.43
N LEU A 100 -6.51 0.99 17.51
CA LEU A 100 -7.08 1.54 16.26
C LEU A 100 -8.59 1.83 16.39
N ALA A 101 -9.05 2.33 17.54
CA ALA A 101 -10.48 2.45 17.86
C ALA A 101 -11.31 3.32 16.87
N ASP A 102 -10.66 4.17 16.06
CA ASP A 102 -11.35 5.10 15.16
C ASP A 102 -11.29 4.71 13.67
N CYS A 103 -10.63 3.60 13.32
CA CYS A 103 -10.51 3.16 11.93
C CYS A 103 -11.13 1.78 11.77
N GLN A 104 -12.28 1.70 11.07
CA GLN A 104 -12.88 0.44 10.65
C GLN A 104 -11.91 -0.33 9.73
N VAL A 105 -11.07 -1.19 10.31
CA VAL A 105 -10.09 -1.99 9.58
C VAL A 105 -10.78 -3.19 8.92
N ILE A 106 -10.71 -3.28 7.59
CA ILE A 106 -11.05 -4.49 6.84
C ILE A 106 -9.82 -5.40 6.85
N ARG A 107 -9.91 -6.53 7.57
CA ARG A 107 -8.94 -7.63 7.44
C ARG A 107 -9.32 -8.45 6.21
N LEU A 108 -8.39 -8.70 5.29
CA LEU A 108 -8.55 -9.65 4.19
C LEU A 108 -7.93 -11.00 4.61
N PRO A 109 -8.71 -12.00 5.04
CA PRO A 109 -8.19 -13.19 5.72
C PRO A 109 -7.66 -14.28 4.77
N TYR A 110 -7.29 -13.98 3.52
CA TYR A 110 -6.87 -15.01 2.54
C TYR A 110 -5.64 -14.65 1.70
N ALA A 111 -4.64 -14.03 2.34
CA ALA A 111 -3.27 -14.08 1.84
C ALA A 111 -2.42 -14.84 2.88
N GLN A 112 -2.63 -16.17 2.91
CA GLN A 112 -1.66 -17.12 3.45
C GLN A 112 -0.94 -17.77 2.28
#